data_AF-A0AAN8LTW0-F1
#
_entry.id   AF-A0AAN8LTW0-F1
#
_cell.length_a   1.000
_cell.length_b   1.000
_cell.length_c   1.000
_cell.angle_alpha   90.00
_cell.angle_beta   90.00
_cell.angle_gamma   90.00
#
_symmetry.space_group_name_H-M   'P 1'
#
loop_
_entity.id
_entity.type
_entity.pdbx_description
1 polymer ?
#
loop_
_entity_poly.entity_id
_entity_poly.type
_entity_poly.pdbx_seq_one_letter_code
_entity_poly.pdbx_strand_id
1 'polypeptide(L)'
;MIGSGCWVGDCNVMSDSFQTVLFTLGRIKQDSSLLSSLYREHQSHHQSDPLNNTKPNMSRNYMSKYDEMRKGDYMWSNNKEYKAIFQEDGNFVIYGWRQMWSSETPGMSNAYRLCMQDDGNFVMYTRDNKTMWHTNSPRTDGFKMCRMWLRNDGNLVIEKDGEEVWNSASSKGQK
;
A
#
# COMPACT_ATOMS: atom_id res chain seq x y z
N MET A 1 35.63 27.36 -45.63
CA MET A 1 34.66 26.62 -46.45
C MET A 1 33.93 25.70 -45.48
N ILE A 2 32.61 25.79 -45.26
CA ILE A 2 31.48 25.25 -46.08
C ILE A 2 31.71 23.79 -46.52
N GLY A 3 30.78 22.82 -46.44
CA GLY A 3 29.39 22.77 -45.91
C GLY A 3 28.63 21.55 -46.52
N SER A 4 27.42 21.12 -46.12
CA SER A 4 26.54 21.36 -44.95
C SER A 4 25.33 20.38 -44.97
N GLY A 5 24.72 20.03 -43.82
CA GLY A 5 23.43 19.29 -43.72
C GLY A 5 23.56 17.78 -43.37
N CYS A 6 22.48 17.06 -43.04
CA CYS A 6 21.09 17.39 -42.63
C CYS A 6 20.46 16.09 -42.03
N TRP A 7 19.34 16.01 -41.30
CA TRP A 7 18.18 16.89 -41.01
C TRP A 7 17.91 16.90 -39.48
N VAL A 8 17.41 17.97 -38.85
CA VAL A 8 15.99 18.36 -38.57
C VAL A 8 15.12 17.25 -37.93
N GLY A 9 14.55 17.56 -36.75
CA GLY A 9 13.61 16.67 -36.03
C GLY A 9 12.97 17.28 -34.76
N ASP A 10 12.84 18.60 -34.66
CA ASP A 10 12.25 19.27 -33.49
C ASP A 10 10.72 19.16 -33.44
N CYS A 11 10.17 18.92 -32.25
CA CYS A 11 8.78 19.25 -31.91
C CYS A 11 8.56 19.23 -30.38
N ASN A 12 9.09 20.22 -29.67
CA ASN A 12 8.89 20.38 -28.23
C ASN A 12 8.22 21.73 -27.94
N VAL A 13 6.88 21.74 -27.89
CA VAL A 13 6.08 22.95 -27.67
C VAL A 13 5.72 23.06 -26.19
N MET A 14 6.54 23.78 -25.42
CA MET A 14 6.12 24.31 -24.11
C MET A 14 5.57 25.72 -24.29
N SER A 15 4.40 25.98 -23.71
CA SER A 15 3.72 27.28 -23.74
C SER A 15 4.27 28.24 -22.68
N ASP A 16 4.34 29.51 -23.04
CA ASP A 16 5.02 30.59 -22.31
C ASP A 16 4.21 31.16 -21.11
N SER A 17 4.85 32.07 -20.36
CA SER A 17 4.35 32.86 -19.20
C SER A 17 4.44 32.17 -17.83
N PHE A 18 4.91 32.82 -16.75
CA PHE A 18 5.09 34.26 -16.50
C PHE A 18 6.51 34.68 -16.08
N GLN A 19 6.77 35.99 -16.11
CA GLN A 19 8.10 36.62 -16.10
C GLN A 19 8.72 36.91 -14.72
N THR A 20 10.00 36.55 -14.59
CA THR A 20 11.13 37.35 -14.08
C THR A 20 10.86 38.53 -13.14
N VAL A 21 11.03 38.29 -11.83
CA VAL A 21 11.33 39.30 -10.78
C VAL A 21 12.15 38.59 -9.68
N LEU A 22 13.35 39.01 -9.24
CA LEU A 22 14.33 40.02 -9.71
C LEU A 22 15.75 39.57 -9.28
N PHE A 23 16.79 40.41 -9.43
CA PHE A 23 18.16 40.14 -8.94
C PHE A 23 18.75 41.33 -8.15
N THR A 24 19.63 41.01 -7.19
CA THR A 24 20.63 41.90 -6.52
C THR A 24 20.19 42.73 -5.30
N LEU A 25 20.96 42.53 -4.21
CA LEU A 25 21.16 43.25 -2.93
C LEU A 25 20.85 42.32 -1.74
N GLY A 26 21.65 42.21 -0.68
CA GLY A 26 22.98 42.77 -0.37
C GLY A 26 23.48 42.14 0.95
N ARG A 27 24.79 42.19 1.26
CA ARG A 27 25.32 41.58 2.51
C ARG A 27 24.82 42.30 3.77
N ILE A 28 24.45 41.56 4.84
CA ILE A 28 25.09 41.63 6.19
C ILE A 28 24.41 40.69 7.22
N LYS A 29 25.25 40.01 8.01
CA LYS A 29 25.12 39.36 9.35
C LYS A 29 23.76 38.90 9.91
N GLN A 30 23.80 37.67 10.44
CA GLN A 30 23.18 37.16 11.68
C GLN A 30 22.10 38.01 12.39
N ASP A 31 20.89 37.46 12.48
CA ASP A 31 20.21 37.26 13.77
C ASP A 31 19.50 35.89 13.76
N SER A 32 19.32 35.28 14.92
CA SER A 32 19.11 33.82 15.08
C SER A 32 17.75 33.44 15.71
N SER A 33 16.81 34.37 15.76
CA SER A 33 15.62 34.27 16.64
C SER A 33 14.25 34.37 15.93
N LEU A 34 14.17 34.89 14.71
CA LEU A 34 12.90 35.21 14.04
C LEU A 34 12.47 34.26 12.90
N LEU A 35 13.28 33.24 12.56
CA LEU A 35 12.93 32.24 11.53
C LEU A 35 12.08 31.07 12.04
N SER A 36 11.85 30.97 13.36
CA SER A 36 11.15 29.84 13.98
C SER A 36 9.61 30.00 14.08
N SER A 37 9.10 31.23 13.99
CA SER A 37 7.66 31.54 14.06
C SER A 37 6.94 31.43 12.72
N LEU A 38 7.62 31.74 11.61
CA LEU A 38 7.07 31.62 10.24
C LEU A 38 7.17 30.20 9.66
N TYR A 39 7.79 29.26 10.37
CA TYR A 39 7.95 27.86 9.94
C TYR A 39 6.96 26.89 10.63
N ARG A 40 5.73 27.34 10.89
CA ARG A 40 4.70 26.50 11.55
C ARG A 40 3.24 26.79 11.13
N GLU A 41 2.97 26.96 9.83
CA GLU A 41 1.56 27.00 9.38
C GLU A 41 1.25 26.37 8.00
N HIS A 42 2.21 25.71 7.33
CA HIS A 42 1.93 24.98 6.08
C HIS A 42 2.55 23.57 6.02
N GLN A 43 1.77 22.56 6.44
CA GLN A 43 1.83 21.21 5.88
C GLN A 43 0.44 20.82 5.35
N SER A 44 0.24 20.88 4.02
CA SER A 44 -1.00 20.42 3.38
C SER A 44 -0.86 19.99 1.91
N HIS A 45 0.36 19.77 1.40
CA HIS A 45 0.58 19.29 0.03
C HIS A 45 1.57 18.13 0.00
N HIS A 46 1.05 16.92 -0.23
CA HIS A 46 1.86 15.75 -0.57
C HIS A 46 2.36 15.90 -2.01
N GLN A 47 3.59 16.36 -2.17
CA GLN A 47 4.25 16.44 -3.47
C GLN A 47 4.84 15.06 -3.83
N SER A 48 4.38 14.48 -4.94
CA SER A 48 4.76 13.13 -5.37
C SER A 48 6.02 13.16 -6.25
N ASP A 49 7.12 12.56 -5.79
CA ASP A 49 8.35 12.42 -6.57
C ASP A 49 8.14 11.53 -7.82
N PRO A 50 8.46 11.99 -9.04
CA PRO A 50 8.12 11.30 -10.28
C PRO A 50 9.08 10.16 -10.67
N LEU A 51 10.04 9.79 -9.82
CA LEU A 51 11.12 8.83 -10.14
C LEU A 51 11.25 7.67 -9.16
N ASN A 52 10.15 7.26 -8.51
CA ASN A 52 10.18 6.10 -7.62
C ASN A 52 9.06 5.09 -7.91
N ASN A 53 9.19 4.35 -9.03
CA ASN A 53 8.32 3.21 -9.37
C ASN A 53 8.62 1.96 -8.51
N THR A 54 9.09 2.13 -7.27
CA THR A 54 9.11 1.05 -6.30
C THR A 54 7.69 0.87 -5.77
N LYS A 55 6.97 -0.10 -6.33
CA LYS A 55 5.85 -0.74 -5.65
C LYS A 55 6.35 -1.07 -4.23
N PRO A 56 5.80 -0.49 -3.14
CA PRO A 56 6.38 -0.67 -1.82
C PRO A 56 6.36 -2.17 -1.51
N ASN A 57 7.54 -2.76 -1.34
CA ASN A 57 7.64 -4.21 -1.14
C ASN A 57 7.07 -4.54 0.24
N MET A 58 5.81 -5.00 0.29
CA MET A 58 4.98 -5.12 1.49
C MET A 58 5.39 -6.25 2.45
N SER A 59 6.69 -6.44 2.66
CA SER A 59 7.29 -7.34 3.66
C SER A 59 7.04 -6.90 5.13
N ARG A 60 5.96 -6.14 5.37
CA ARG A 60 5.30 -5.99 6.67
C ARG A 60 4.68 -7.34 7.05
N ASN A 61 4.46 -7.55 8.34
CA ASN A 61 3.71 -8.69 8.84
C ASN A 61 2.21 -8.40 9.02
N TYR A 62 1.72 -7.26 8.52
CA TYR A 62 0.37 -6.77 8.79
C TYR A 62 -0.22 -5.88 7.68
N MET A 63 -1.54 -5.79 7.71
CA MET A 63 -2.40 -4.85 6.98
C MET A 63 -3.32 -4.11 7.98
N SER A 64 -3.64 -2.86 7.65
CA SER A 64 -4.52 -1.96 8.39
C SER A 64 -5.84 -1.78 7.62
N LYS A 65 -6.82 -1.06 8.18
CA LYS A 65 -8.00 -0.61 7.39
C LYS A 65 -7.54 0.03 6.06
N TYR A 66 -8.23 -0.29 4.97
CA TYR A 66 -7.97 0.15 3.59
C TYR A 66 -6.69 -0.37 2.92
N ASP A 67 -5.81 -1.11 3.61
CA ASP A 67 -4.70 -1.79 2.92
C ASP A 67 -5.25 -2.88 1.98
N GLU A 68 -4.57 -3.08 0.85
CA GLU A 68 -4.90 -4.10 -0.15
C GLU A 68 -3.68 -4.96 -0.51
N MET A 69 -3.95 -6.21 -0.91
CA MET A 69 -2.98 -7.07 -1.60
C MET A 69 -3.47 -7.35 -3.02
N ARG A 70 -2.60 -7.21 -4.01
CA ARG A 70 -2.84 -7.68 -5.38
C ARG A 70 -2.13 -9.01 -5.58
N LYS A 71 -2.38 -9.68 -6.71
CA LYS A 71 -1.72 -10.95 -7.00
C LYS A 71 -0.20 -10.79 -7.05
N GLY A 72 0.50 -11.78 -6.52
CA GLY A 72 1.94 -11.74 -6.29
C GLY A 72 2.37 -11.02 -5.00
N ASP A 73 1.51 -10.21 -4.37
CA ASP A 73 1.84 -9.55 -3.10
C ASP A 73 1.78 -10.53 -1.92
N TYR A 74 2.61 -10.28 -0.92
CA TYR A 74 2.78 -11.15 0.24
C TYR A 74 3.16 -10.38 1.51
N MET A 75 2.87 -10.99 2.65
CA MET A 75 3.37 -10.61 3.97
C MET A 75 4.29 -11.72 4.51
N TRP A 76 5.23 -11.36 5.37
CA TRP A 76 6.06 -12.30 6.14
C TRP A 76 5.87 -12.08 7.63
N SER A 77 5.85 -13.15 8.42
CA SER A 77 5.94 -13.07 9.88
C SER A 77 7.23 -12.33 10.33
N ASN A 78 7.31 -11.93 11.60
CA ASN A 78 8.48 -11.21 12.09
C ASN A 78 9.72 -12.13 12.23
N ASN A 79 9.52 -13.42 12.56
CA ASN A 79 10.58 -14.44 12.52
C ASN A 79 10.94 -14.94 11.10
N LYS A 80 10.21 -14.50 10.05
CA LYS A 80 10.41 -14.91 8.63
C LYS A 80 10.23 -16.40 8.33
N GLU A 81 9.70 -17.18 9.27
CA GLU A 81 9.36 -18.60 9.06
C GLU A 81 8.06 -18.79 8.28
N TYR A 82 7.16 -17.79 8.27
CA TYR A 82 5.83 -17.90 7.65
C TYR A 82 5.56 -16.79 6.64
N LYS A 83 4.93 -17.15 5.52
CA LYS A 83 4.55 -16.26 4.42
C LYS A 83 3.07 -16.39 4.11
N ALA A 84 2.32 -15.29 4.12
CA ALA A 84 0.98 -15.21 3.55
C ALA A 84 1.08 -14.56 2.15
N ILE A 85 0.52 -15.18 1.12
CA ILE A 85 0.63 -14.73 -0.28
C ILE A 85 -0.70 -14.84 -1.01
N PHE A 86 -1.04 -13.82 -1.82
CA PHE A 86 -2.13 -13.88 -2.78
C PHE A 86 -1.59 -14.35 -4.14
N GLN A 87 -1.98 -15.55 -4.55
CA GLN A 87 -1.41 -16.26 -5.69
C GLN A 87 -2.13 -15.92 -7.00
N GLU A 88 -1.43 -16.10 -8.13
CA GLU A 88 -1.94 -15.76 -9.46
C GLU A 88 -3.18 -16.57 -9.87
N ASP A 89 -3.37 -17.75 -9.30
CA ASP A 89 -4.53 -18.63 -9.51
C ASP A 89 -5.81 -18.14 -8.80
N GLY A 90 -5.71 -17.14 -7.91
CA GLY A 90 -6.81 -16.64 -7.08
C GLY A 90 -6.84 -17.17 -5.65
N ASN A 91 -5.88 -18.01 -5.24
CA ASN A 91 -5.84 -18.56 -3.89
C ASN A 91 -5.06 -17.64 -2.93
N PHE A 92 -5.49 -17.56 -1.67
CA PHE A 92 -4.75 -16.87 -0.60
C PHE A 92 -4.24 -17.90 0.40
N VAL A 93 -2.92 -18.00 0.55
CA VAL A 93 -2.28 -19.16 1.17
C VAL A 93 -1.22 -18.74 2.17
N ILE A 94 -1.19 -19.42 3.33
CA ILE A 94 -0.15 -19.30 4.34
C ILE A 94 0.77 -20.52 4.25
N TYR A 95 2.05 -20.27 4.00
CA TYR A 95 3.11 -21.26 4.01
C TYR A 95 4.00 -21.07 5.25
N GLY A 96 4.41 -22.18 5.85
CA GLY A 96 5.64 -22.31 6.64
C GLY A 96 6.56 -23.29 5.90
N TRP A 97 7.06 -24.32 6.61
CA TRP A 97 7.76 -25.46 5.99
C TRP A 97 6.90 -26.26 4.98
N ARG A 98 5.58 -26.11 5.06
CA ARG A 98 4.57 -26.59 4.09
C ARG A 98 3.42 -25.58 4.00
N GLN A 99 2.43 -25.85 3.15
CA GLN A 99 1.14 -25.16 3.22
C GLN A 99 0.47 -25.41 4.58
N MET A 100 0.20 -24.35 5.33
CA MET A 100 -0.43 -24.39 6.65
C MET A 100 -1.92 -24.05 6.59
N TRP A 101 -2.30 -23.07 5.77
CA TRP A 101 -3.67 -22.62 5.59
C TRP A 101 -3.92 -22.10 4.16
N SER A 102 -5.17 -22.07 3.72
CA SER A 102 -5.60 -21.63 2.40
C SER A 102 -7.06 -21.13 2.45
N SER A 103 -7.42 -20.10 1.68
CA SER A 103 -8.82 -19.69 1.45
C SER A 103 -9.62 -20.72 0.63
N GLU A 104 -8.94 -21.71 0.06
CA GLU A 104 -9.51 -22.77 -0.79
C GLU A 104 -10.22 -22.19 -2.02
N THR A 105 -9.63 -21.13 -2.59
CA THR A 105 -10.06 -20.46 -3.83
C THR A 105 -9.11 -20.66 -5.04
N PRO A 106 -8.40 -21.80 -5.21
CA PRO A 106 -7.57 -22.00 -6.40
C PRO A 106 -8.45 -22.07 -7.66
N GLY A 107 -7.97 -21.49 -8.75
CA GLY A 107 -8.72 -21.38 -10.00
C GLY A 107 -9.71 -20.21 -10.07
N MET A 108 -9.88 -19.43 -8.99
CA MET A 108 -10.58 -18.13 -9.01
C MET A 108 -9.72 -17.05 -9.68
N SER A 109 -9.33 -17.28 -10.93
CA SER A 109 -8.38 -16.44 -11.68
C SER A 109 -8.86 -15.00 -11.89
N ASN A 110 -10.18 -14.77 -11.83
CA ASN A 110 -10.85 -13.46 -11.87
C ASN A 110 -10.82 -12.68 -10.54
N ALA A 111 -10.34 -13.27 -9.44
CA ALA A 111 -10.01 -12.54 -8.21
C ALA A 111 -8.92 -11.49 -8.50
N TYR A 112 -9.11 -10.28 -8.01
CA TYR A 112 -8.37 -9.08 -8.44
C TYR A 112 -7.68 -8.33 -7.29
N ARG A 113 -8.25 -8.38 -6.07
CA ARG A 113 -7.70 -7.79 -4.86
C ARG A 113 -8.19 -8.53 -3.62
N LEU A 114 -7.35 -8.57 -2.59
CA LEU A 114 -7.77 -8.73 -1.20
C LEU A 114 -7.74 -7.34 -0.54
N CYS A 115 -8.68 -7.06 0.35
CA CYS A 115 -8.80 -5.77 1.02
C CYS A 115 -9.20 -5.97 2.49
N MET A 116 -8.53 -5.23 3.38
CA MET A 116 -8.91 -5.14 4.78
C MET A 116 -9.93 -4.01 4.95
N GLN A 117 -11.21 -4.35 5.07
CA GLN A 117 -12.30 -3.38 5.09
C GLN A 117 -12.29 -2.49 6.34
N ASP A 118 -12.96 -1.35 6.23
CA ASP A 118 -13.15 -0.37 7.30
C ASP A 118 -14.08 -0.85 8.43
N ASP A 119 -14.91 -1.85 8.15
CA ASP A 119 -15.72 -2.57 9.14
C ASP A 119 -14.99 -3.73 9.83
N GLY A 120 -13.76 -4.03 9.40
CA GLY A 120 -12.90 -5.06 9.97
C GLY A 120 -13.13 -6.48 9.45
N ASN A 121 -13.78 -6.65 8.29
CA ASN A 121 -13.80 -7.89 7.51
C ASN A 121 -12.63 -7.92 6.50
N PHE A 122 -12.02 -9.08 6.24
CA PHE A 122 -10.97 -9.21 5.20
C PHE A 122 -11.51 -9.98 4.00
N VAL A 123 -11.49 -9.35 2.82
CA VAL A 123 -12.36 -9.75 1.69
C VAL A 123 -11.62 -9.80 0.36
N MET A 124 -11.90 -10.85 -0.41
CA MET A 124 -11.46 -11.06 -1.79
C MET A 124 -12.53 -10.56 -2.76
N TYR A 125 -12.12 -9.77 -3.75
CA TYR A 125 -13.00 -9.18 -4.75
C TYR A 125 -12.58 -9.48 -6.19
N THR A 126 -13.57 -9.59 -7.09
CA THR A 126 -13.36 -9.45 -8.55
C THR A 126 -12.98 -8.01 -8.92
N ARG A 127 -12.62 -7.78 -10.20
CA ARG A 127 -12.47 -6.42 -10.74
C ARG A 127 -13.75 -5.58 -10.63
N ASP A 128 -14.91 -6.22 -10.69
CA ASP A 128 -16.23 -5.57 -10.59
C ASP A 128 -16.70 -5.34 -9.14
N ASN A 129 -15.79 -5.50 -8.16
CA ASN A 129 -16.07 -5.43 -6.71
C ASN A 129 -17.13 -6.44 -6.21
N LYS A 130 -17.31 -7.58 -6.90
CA LYS A 130 -18.09 -8.70 -6.37
C LYS A 130 -17.24 -9.50 -5.38
N THR A 131 -17.77 -9.75 -4.19
CA THR A 131 -17.15 -10.63 -3.19
C THR A 131 -16.95 -12.04 -3.78
N MET A 132 -15.82 -12.68 -3.44
CA MET A 132 -15.49 -14.06 -3.82
C MET A 132 -15.12 -14.96 -2.62
N TRP A 133 -14.64 -14.33 -1.55
CA TRP A 133 -14.30 -14.96 -0.28
C TRP A 133 -14.16 -13.88 0.80
N HIS A 134 -14.49 -14.18 2.05
CA HIS A 134 -14.25 -13.28 3.20
C HIS A 134 -13.98 -14.04 4.50
N THR A 135 -13.32 -13.41 5.47
CA THR A 135 -13.13 -13.99 6.81
C THR A 135 -14.44 -14.16 7.59
N ASN A 136 -15.47 -13.36 7.27
CA ASN A 136 -16.72 -13.27 8.05
C ASN A 136 -16.46 -12.83 9.50
N SER A 137 -15.48 -11.93 9.68
CA SER A 137 -15.20 -11.30 10.97
C SER A 137 -16.40 -10.45 11.39
N PRO A 138 -16.90 -10.56 12.64
CA PRO A 138 -18.10 -9.84 13.08
C PRO A 138 -18.05 -8.35 12.75
N ARG A 139 -19.12 -7.77 12.21
CA ARG A 139 -19.19 -6.33 11.98
C ARG A 139 -19.26 -5.61 13.32
N THR A 140 -18.36 -4.65 13.51
CA THR A 140 -18.25 -3.84 14.74
C THR A 140 -18.08 -2.41 14.27
N ASP A 141 -18.88 -1.48 14.77
CA ASP A 141 -18.75 -0.06 14.46
C ASP A 141 -17.97 0.68 15.55
N GLY A 142 -17.38 1.83 15.20
CA GLY A 142 -16.73 2.74 16.15
C GLY A 142 -15.32 2.35 16.64
N PHE A 143 -14.78 1.19 16.25
CA PHE A 143 -13.42 0.78 16.64
C PHE A 143 -12.35 1.69 16.02
N LYS A 144 -11.31 2.00 16.81
CA LYS A 144 -10.25 2.95 16.43
C LYS A 144 -9.19 2.27 15.58
N MET A 145 -8.72 1.10 16.01
CA MET A 145 -7.73 0.27 15.35
C MET A 145 -8.35 -1.04 14.88
N CYS A 146 -8.09 -1.43 13.63
CA CYS A 146 -8.19 -2.84 13.21
C CYS A 146 -6.97 -3.18 12.37
N ARG A 147 -6.48 -4.40 12.58
CA ARG A 147 -5.26 -4.92 11.98
C ARG A 147 -5.45 -6.39 11.66
N MET A 148 -5.17 -6.78 10.42
CA MET A 148 -4.87 -8.17 10.09
C MET A 148 -3.36 -8.36 10.18
N TRP A 149 -2.88 -9.41 10.84
CA TRP A 149 -1.44 -9.66 10.94
C TRP A 149 -1.07 -11.14 11.00
N LEU A 150 0.05 -11.47 10.35
CA LEU A 150 0.67 -12.79 10.39
C LEU A 150 1.63 -12.85 11.58
N ARG A 151 1.29 -13.71 12.54
CA ARG A 151 2.05 -13.95 13.76
C ARG A 151 3.19 -14.96 13.53
N ASN A 152 4.11 -15.03 14.47
CA ASN A 152 5.29 -15.92 14.41
C ASN A 152 4.95 -17.41 14.67
N ASP A 153 3.70 -17.72 15.03
CA ASP A 153 3.15 -19.07 15.16
C ASP A 153 2.51 -19.59 13.86
N GLY A 154 2.55 -18.79 12.78
CA GLY A 154 1.92 -19.09 11.50
C GLY A 154 0.44 -18.74 11.40
N ASN A 155 -0.17 -18.17 12.46
CA ASN A 155 -1.56 -17.75 12.43
C ASN A 155 -1.70 -16.35 11.81
N LEU A 156 -2.65 -16.22 10.89
CA LEU A 156 -3.18 -14.94 10.46
C LEU A 156 -4.35 -14.58 11.37
N VAL A 157 -4.25 -13.42 12.02
CA VAL A 157 -5.21 -12.92 13.01
C VAL A 157 -5.78 -11.59 12.55
N ILE A 158 -7.07 -11.37 12.77
CA ILE A 158 -7.70 -10.05 12.68
C ILE A 158 -8.05 -9.60 14.09
N GLU A 159 -7.64 -8.39 14.42
CA GLU A 159 -7.75 -7.78 15.74
C GLU A 159 -8.48 -6.42 15.62
N LYS A 160 -9.34 -6.08 16.59
CA LYS A 160 -10.03 -4.77 16.70
C LYS A 160 -9.85 -4.22 18.11
N ASP A 161 -9.24 -3.04 18.23
CA ASP A 161 -8.93 -2.37 19.52
C ASP A 161 -8.33 -3.30 20.62
N GLY A 162 -7.59 -4.34 20.21
CA GLY A 162 -6.95 -5.33 21.10
C GLY A 162 -7.70 -6.67 21.24
N GLU A 163 -8.91 -6.81 20.69
CA GLU A 163 -9.70 -8.05 20.70
C GLU A 163 -9.47 -8.86 19.40
N GLU A 164 -9.12 -10.14 19.52
CA GLU A 164 -9.00 -11.07 18.39
C GLU A 164 -10.40 -11.51 17.92
N VAL A 165 -10.79 -11.08 16.72
CA VAL A 165 -12.14 -11.32 16.14
C VAL A 165 -12.18 -12.44 15.11
N TRP A 166 -11.02 -12.91 14.63
CA TRP A 166 -10.89 -14.00 13.67
C TRP A 166 -9.45 -14.52 13.63
N ASN A 167 -9.27 -15.84 13.46
CA ASN A 167 -7.96 -16.42 13.19
C ASN A 167 -8.03 -17.59 12.18
N SER A 168 -6.90 -17.84 11.50
CA SER A 168 -6.75 -18.93 10.53
C SER A 168 -6.70 -20.34 11.14
N ALA A 169 -6.47 -20.48 12.45
CA ALA A 169 -6.44 -21.78 13.11
C ALA A 169 -7.84 -22.39 13.29
N SER A 170 -8.86 -21.53 13.44
CA SER A 170 -10.25 -21.92 13.74
C SER A 170 -11.21 -21.71 12.56
N SER A 171 -10.80 -20.99 11.51
CA SER A 171 -11.68 -20.63 10.39
C SER A 171 -11.01 -20.72 9.02
N LYS A 172 -11.82 -21.02 8.00
CA LYS A 172 -11.48 -20.99 6.57
C LYS A 172 -12.01 -19.75 5.85
N GLY A 173 -12.72 -18.87 6.57
CA GLY A 173 -13.60 -17.88 5.95
C GLY A 173 -14.80 -18.53 5.24
N GLN A 174 -15.45 -17.76 4.38
CA GLN A 174 -16.64 -18.14 3.59
C GLN A 174 -16.47 -17.66 2.14
N LYS A 175 -17.26 -18.19 1.22
CA LYS A 175 -17.23 -17.92 -0.24
C LYS A 175 -18.58 -17.38 -0.69
#